data_AF-A8ULH7-F1
#
_entry.id   AF-A8ULH7-F1
#
_cell.length_a   1.000
_cell.length_b   1.000
_cell.length_c   1.000
_cell.angle_alpha   90.00
_cell.angle_beta   90.00
_cell.angle_gamma   90.00
#
_symmetry.space_group_name_H-M   'P 1'
#
loop_
_entity.id
_entity.type
_entity.pdbx_description
1 polymer ?
#
loop_
_entity_poly.entity_id
_entity_poly.type
_entity_poly.pdbx_seq_one_letter_code
_entity_poly.pdbx_strand_id
1 'polypeptide(L)' 'MEDIKSKIGKGGLLLAAMGIMSIILSIFNYNLRLLAWIDLWGNTMGWVIRTLLIVGGGALFLFFGRDEDDDDI' A
#
# COMPACT_ATOMS: atom_id res chain seq x y z
N MET A 1 -9.82 14.28 -16.41
CA MET A 1 -8.54 13.76 -15.84
C MET A 1 -8.76 13.22 -14.42
N GLU A 2 -9.91 13.52 -13.81
CA GLU A 2 -10.34 12.98 -12.50
C GLU A 2 -10.40 11.46 -12.45
N ASP A 3 -10.87 10.77 -13.50
CA ASP A 3 -10.99 9.30 -13.49
C ASP A 3 -9.67 8.58 -13.19
N ILE A 4 -8.56 9.12 -13.69
CA ILE A 4 -7.23 8.53 -13.50
C ILE A 4 -6.76 8.80 -12.07
N LYS A 5 -6.98 10.00 -11.55
CA LYS A 5 -6.63 10.37 -10.17
C LYS A 5 -7.41 9.54 -9.15
N SER A 6 -8.72 9.41 -9.33
CA SER A 6 -9.61 8.57 -8.51
C SER A 6 -9.16 7.10 -8.49
N LYS A 7 -8.85 6.53 -9.66
CA LYS A 7 -8.33 5.16 -9.76
C LYS A 7 -6.97 5.00 -9.07
N ILE A 8 -6.10 6.01 -9.15
CA ILE A 8 -4.80 6.01 -8.45
C ILE A 8 -4.99 6.12 -6.93
N GLY A 9 -5.92 6.96 -6.45
CA GLY A 9 -6.25 7.06 -5.03
C GLY A 9 -6.78 5.75 -4.45
N LYS A 10 -7.74 5.12 -5.13
CA LYS A 10 -8.29 3.80 -4.77
C LYS A 10 -7.21 2.70 -4.83
N GLY A 11 -6.34 2.75 -5.84
CA GLY A 11 -5.19 1.85 -5.95
C GLY A 11 -4.15 2.05 -4.83
N GLY A 12 -3.92 3.29 -4.41
CA GLY A 12 -3.06 3.64 -3.29
C GLY A 12 -3.58 3.10 -1.96
N LEU A 13 -4.90 3.21 -1.71
CA LEU A 13 -5.54 2.64 -0.53
C LEU A 13 -5.38 1.11 -0.49
N LEU A 14 -5.60 0.43 -1.62
CA LEU A 14 -5.39 -1.01 -1.76
C LEU A 14 -3.93 -1.40 -1.50
N LEU A 15 -2.97 -0.65 -2.04
CA LEU A 15 -1.53 -0.84 -1.79
C LEU A 15 -1.18 -0.68 -0.31
N ALA A 16 -1.71 0.36 0.35
CA ALA A 16 -1.50 0.58 1.77
C ALA A 16 -2.08 -0.57 2.61
N ALA A 17 -3.31 -0.98 2.32
CA ALA A 17 -3.97 -2.11 2.97
C ALA A 17 -3.20 -3.42 2.76
N MET A 18 -2.67 -3.66 1.56
CA MET A 18 -1.82 -4.82 1.27
C MET A 18 -0.50 -4.78 2.05
N GLY A 19 0.11 -3.61 2.19
CA GLY A 19 1.31 -3.44 3.03
C GLY A 19 1.03 -3.76 4.50
N ILE A 20 -0.09 -3.26 5.05
CA ILE A 20 -0.52 -3.55 6.42
C ILE A 20 -0.80 -5.05 6.59
N MET A 21 -1.57 -5.64 5.67
CA MET A 21 -1.88 -7.07 5.67
C MET A 21 -0.59 -7.89 5.62
N SER A 22 0.39 -7.48 4.83
CA SER A 22 1.69 -8.14 4.77
C SER A 22 2.46 -8.09 6.09
N ILE A 23 2.39 -7.00 6.85
CA ILE A 23 3.00 -6.92 8.18
C ILE A 23 2.29 -7.90 9.11
N ILE A 24 0.96 -7.96 9.08
CA ILE A 24 0.18 -8.88 9.90
C ILE A 24 0.57 -10.33 9.60
N LEU A 25 0.61 -10.74 8.33
CA LEU A 25 1.03 -12.10 7.96
C LEU A 25 2.48 -12.40 8.35
N SER A 26 3.39 -11.42 8.27
CA SER A 26 4.78 -11.56 8.67
C SER A 26 4.93 -11.96 10.14
N ILE A 27 4.02 -11.52 11.02
CA ILE A 27 4.06 -11.86 12.45
C ILE A 27 3.80 -13.37 12.65
N PHE A 28 3.02 -13.99 11.76
CA PHE A 28 2.76 -15.44 11.77
C PHE A 28 3.78 -16.24 10.95
N ASN A 29 4.87 -15.61 10.49
CA ASN A 29 5.83 -16.22 9.56
C ASN A 29 5.19 -16.66 8.22
N TYR A 30 4.05 -16.06 7.86
CA TYR A 30 3.42 -16.27 6.56
C TYR A 30 3.74 -15.09 5.64
N ASN A 31 3.91 -15.40 4.35
CA ASN A 31 4.16 -14.40 3.34
C ASN A 31 2.98 -14.38 2.35
N LEU A 32 2.48 -13.19 2.03
CA LEU A 32 1.55 -13.03 0.91
C LEU A 32 2.28 -13.53 -0.35
N ARG A 33 1.67 -14.43 -1.14
CA ARG A 33 2.34 -15.01 -2.32
C ARG A 33 2.90 -13.96 -3.28
N LEU A 34 2.22 -12.81 -3.38
CA LEU A 34 2.65 -11.68 -4.21
C LEU A 34 3.85 -10.91 -3.61
N LEU A 35 4.07 -11.01 -2.30
CA LEU A 35 5.15 -10.37 -1.55
C LEU A 35 6.21 -11.39 -1.08
N ALA A 36 6.06 -12.67 -1.40
CA ALA A 36 7.03 -13.71 -1.03
C ALA A 36 8.39 -13.51 -1.70
N TRP A 37 8.43 -12.78 -2.83
CA TRP A 37 9.68 -12.42 -3.47
C TRP A 37 10.48 -11.40 -2.65
N ILE A 38 9.84 -10.64 -1.76
CA ILE A 38 10.53 -9.68 -0.91
C ILE A 38 11.30 -10.39 0.21
N ASP A 39 10.78 -11.52 0.69
CA ASP A 39 11.45 -12.33 1.72
C ASP A 39 12.75 -12.95 1.20
N LEU A 40 12.94 -13.06 -0.12
CA LEU A 40 14.22 -13.45 -0.74
C LEU A 40 15.35 -12.45 -0.47
N TRP A 41 15.02 -11.18 -0.21
CA TRP A 41 15.99 -10.12 0.12
C TRP A 41 16.40 -10.14 1.59
N GLY A 42 15.82 -11.05 2.38
CA GLY A 42 16.04 -11.19 3.82
C GLY A 42 15.09 -10.34 4.66
N ASN A 43 15.03 -10.68 5.95
CA ASN A 43 14.05 -10.12 6.89
C ASN A 43 14.08 -8.59 6.96
N THR A 44 15.27 -7.99 7.05
CA THR A 44 15.42 -6.52 7.16
C THR A 44 14.88 -5.80 5.93
N MET A 45 15.20 -6.29 4.73
CA MET A 45 14.69 -5.67 3.49
C MET A 45 13.19 -5.91 3.29
N GLY A 46 12.68 -7.08 3.70
CA GLY A 46 11.24 -7.36 3.73
C GLY A 46 10.45 -6.34 4.55
N TRP A 47 10.96 -5.98 5.74
CA TRP A 47 10.36 -4.94 6.58
C TRP A 47 10.43 -3.55 5.94
N VAL A 48 11.58 -3.17 5.37
CA VAL A 48 11.75 -1.87 4.69
C VAL A 48 10.75 -1.69 3.56
N ILE A 49 10.60 -2.70 2.70
CA ILE A 49 9.69 -2.65 1.55
C ILE A 49 8.23 -2.65 1.99
N ARG A 50 7.86 -3.43 3.02
CA ARG A 50 6.50 -3.39 3.60
C ARG A 50 6.16 -1.99 4.13
N THR A 51 7.07 -1.36 4.86
CA THR A 51 6.89 0.02 5.33
C THR A 51 6.78 1.00 4.15
N LEU A 52 7.60 0.83 3.11
CA LEU A 52 7.53 1.65 1.90
C LEU A 52 6.19 1.51 1.16
N LEU A 53 5.63 0.30 1.09
CA LEU A 53 4.31 0.07 0.48
C LEU A 53 3.19 0.74 1.27
N ILE A 54 3.26 0.72 2.60
CA ILE A 54 2.28 1.40 3.46
C ILE A 54 2.40 2.90 3.32
N VAL A 55 3.61 3.45 3.44
CA VAL A 55 3.86 4.90 3.37
C VAL A 55 3.57 5.42 1.96
N GLY A 56 4.03 4.72 0.92
CA GLY A 56 3.80 5.08 -0.47
C GLY A 56 2.33 4.96 -0.88
N GLY A 57 1.66 3.86 -0.51
CA GLY A 57 0.22 3.69 -0.76
C GLY A 57 -0.63 4.70 0.00
N GLY A 58 -0.30 4.96 1.27
CA GLY A 58 -0.95 5.96 2.10
C GLY A 58 -0.75 7.38 1.57
N ALA A 59 0.46 7.72 1.12
CA ALA A 59 0.74 9.00 0.48
C ALA A 59 -0.05 9.15 -0.84
N LEU A 60 -0.07 8.11 -1.69
CA LEU A 60 -0.86 8.11 -2.92
C LEU A 60 -2.35 8.33 -2.63
N PHE A 61 -2.90 7.68 -1.60
CA PHE A 61 -4.29 7.91 -1.19
C PHE A 61 -4.51 9.33 -0.67
N LEU A 62 -3.62 9.88 0.16
CA LEU A 62 -3.76 11.24 0.68
C LEU A 62 -3.66 12.33 -0.41
N PHE A 63 -2.81 12.14 -1.41
CA PHE A 63 -2.60 13.13 -2.48
C PHE A 63 -3.57 12.97 -3.66
N PHE A 64 -4.03 11.76 -3.98
CA PHE A 64 -4.86 11.49 -5.18
C PHE A 64 -6.25 10.93 -4.85
N GLY A 65 -6.49 10.45 -3.64
CA GLY A 65 -7.79 9.95 -3.17
C GLY A 65 -8.65 11.00 -2.47
N ARG A 66 -8.07 12.11 -2.01
CA ARG A 66 -8.81 13.24 -1.40
C ARG A 66 -9.52 14.15 -2.40
N ASP A 67 -9.11 14.14 -3.67
CA ASP A 67 -9.74 14.95 -4.72
C ASP A 67 -11.19 14.52 -5.02
N GLU A 68 -11.66 13.36 -4.54
CA GLU A 68 -13.06 12.90 -4.74
C GLU A 68 -14.06 13.43 -3.67
N ASP A 69 -13.59 13.99 -2.54
CA ASP A 69 -14.48 14.35 -1.41
C ASP A 69 -14.57 15.88 -1.13
N ASP A 70 -13.74 16.73 -1.76
CA ASP A 70 -13.70 18.19 -1.48
C ASP A 70 -14.56 19.05 -2.45
N ASP A 71 -15.31 18.46 -3.39
CA ASP A 71 -16.16 19.18 -4.37
C ASP A 71 -17.69 19.09 -4.12
N ASP A 72 -18.14 18.50 -3.00
CA ASP A 72 -19.57 18.39 -2.63
C ASP A 72 -19.88 18.97 -1.21
N ILE A 73 -19.54 20.24 -0.95
CA ILE A 73 -20.11 21.06 0.16
C ILE A 73 -20.73 22.35 -0.37
#